data_AF-A0A5C1WDB4-F1
#
_entry.id   AF-A0A5C1WDB4-F1
#
_cell.length_a   1.000
_cell.length_b   1.000
_cell.length_c   1.000
_cell.angle_alpha   90.00
_cell.angle_beta   90.00
_cell.angle_gamma   90.00
#
_symmetry.space_group_name_H-M   'P 1'
#
loop_
_entity.id
_entity.type
_entity.pdbx_description
1 polymer ?
#
loop_
_entity_poly.entity_id
_entity_poly.type
_entity_poly.pdbx_seq_one_letter_code
_entity_poly.pdbx_strand_id
1 'polypeptide(L)'
;MPAVATGAAVRPASRTLDAKRATHDGYIWPRARHHMTDGVAIRDRMAEDARAFEELRGDFEGISERYFWSKGWTPEQVEQHGVAVIEEVTSTPISRTSPLFPGERSRAA
;
A
#
# COMPACT_ATOMS: atom_id res chain seq x y z
N MET A 1 -12.27 -39.99 30.30
CA MET A 1 -11.64 -38.65 30.33
C MET A 1 -10.21 -38.85 30.80
N PRO A 2 -9.16 -38.45 30.05
CA PRO A 2 -8.92 -37.11 29.49
C PRO A 2 -8.78 -37.12 27.94
N ALA A 3 -9.33 -36.14 27.20
CA ALA A 3 -8.80 -34.79 26.93
C ALA A 3 -7.43 -34.81 26.21
N VAL A 4 -7.44 -34.98 24.89
CA VAL A 4 -6.26 -34.72 24.04
C VAL A 4 -6.48 -33.38 23.36
N ALA A 5 -5.59 -32.45 23.66
CA ALA A 5 -5.68 -31.04 23.35
C ALA A 5 -5.70 -30.77 21.83
N THR A 6 -6.65 -29.92 21.45
CA THR A 6 -6.67 -29.14 20.22
C THR A 6 -5.37 -28.34 20.10
N GLY A 7 -4.46 -28.80 19.25
CA GLY A 7 -3.29 -28.07 18.80
C GLY A 7 -3.35 -27.89 17.30
N ALA A 8 -4.37 -27.18 16.80
CA ALA A 8 -4.36 -26.69 15.43
C ALA A 8 -3.19 -25.70 15.33
N ALA A 9 -2.04 -26.19 14.90
CA ALA A 9 -0.91 -25.35 14.55
C ALA A 9 -1.39 -24.35 13.50
N VAL A 10 -1.62 -23.11 13.92
CA VAL A 10 -1.77 -21.98 13.01
C VAL A 10 -0.46 -21.93 12.24
N ARG A 11 -0.44 -22.53 11.05
CA ARG A 11 0.65 -22.35 10.10
C ARG A 11 0.76 -20.84 9.91
N PRO A 12 1.92 -20.21 10.14
CA PRO A 12 2.06 -18.80 9.82
C PRO A 12 1.68 -18.65 8.36
N ALA A 13 0.70 -17.79 8.08
CA ALA A 13 0.34 -17.43 6.72
C ALA A 13 1.65 -17.16 5.98
N SER A 14 1.95 -17.98 4.98
CA SER A 14 3.19 -17.90 4.22
C SER A 14 3.39 -16.45 3.82
N ARG A 15 4.35 -15.74 4.43
CA ARG A 15 4.71 -14.38 4.01
C ARG A 15 5.03 -14.49 2.53
N THR A 16 4.17 -13.93 1.68
CA THR A 16 4.38 -13.91 0.24
C THR A 16 5.71 -13.23 -0.01
N LEU A 17 6.54 -13.81 -0.87
CA LEU A 17 7.90 -13.32 -1.13
C LEU A 17 7.93 -11.88 -1.67
N ASP A 18 6.79 -11.43 -2.19
CA ASP A 18 6.55 -10.12 -2.74
C ASP A 18 6.12 -9.09 -1.68
N ALA A 19 5.70 -9.53 -0.48
CA ALA A 19 5.18 -8.65 0.56
C ALA A 19 6.26 -7.72 1.13
N LYS A 20 5.81 -6.54 1.57
CA LYS A 20 6.66 -5.52 2.19
C LYS A 20 7.35 -6.07 3.43
N ARG A 21 8.66 -5.81 3.55
CA ARG A 21 9.49 -6.29 4.66
C ARG A 21 10.03 -5.11 5.47
N ALA A 22 9.86 -5.19 6.78
CA ALA A 22 10.53 -4.26 7.70
C ALA A 22 12.03 -4.56 7.77
N THR A 23 12.84 -3.51 7.62
CA THR A 23 14.29 -3.45 7.82
C THR A 23 14.61 -2.40 8.88
N HIS A 24 15.89 -2.26 9.24
CA HIS A 24 16.33 -1.24 10.20
C HIS A 24 16.04 0.19 9.72
N ASP A 25 16.00 0.41 8.41
CA ASP A 25 15.82 1.73 7.78
C ASP A 25 14.37 2.01 7.36
N GLY A 26 13.44 1.12 7.68
CA GLY A 26 12.03 1.25 7.33
C GLY A 26 11.48 0.05 6.57
N TYR A 27 10.51 0.27 5.68
CA TYR A 27 9.87 -0.81 4.94
C TYR A 27 10.36 -0.84 3.49
N ILE A 28 10.83 -2.01 3.05
CA ILE A 28 11.27 -2.23 1.66
C ILE A 28 10.36 -3.21 0.93
N TRP A 29 10.28 -3.04 -0.38
CA TRP A 29 9.76 -4.06 -1.28
C TRP A 29 10.90 -4.97 -1.73
N PRO A 30 10.93 -6.25 -1.33
CA PRO A 30 12.09 -7.12 -1.52
C PRO A 30 12.33 -7.51 -2.99
N ARG A 31 11.31 -7.40 -3.84
CA ARG A 31 11.38 -7.72 -5.27
C ARG A 31 11.14 -6.49 -6.13
N ALA A 32 11.66 -6.51 -7.36
CA ALA A 32 11.33 -5.50 -8.36
C ALA A 32 9.89 -5.68 -8.85
N ARG A 33 9.23 -4.60 -9.28
CA ARG A 33 7.81 -4.58 -9.70
C ARG A 33 7.48 -5.67 -10.73
N HIS A 34 8.29 -5.78 -11.78
CA HIS A 34 8.12 -6.77 -12.85
C HIS A 34 8.38 -8.24 -12.41
N HIS A 35 8.93 -8.47 -11.22
CA HIS A 35 9.12 -9.82 -10.65
C HIS A 35 8.07 -10.17 -9.58
N MET A 36 7.14 -9.26 -9.30
CA MET A 36 6.06 -9.52 -8.34
C MET A 36 4.97 -10.37 -8.98
N THR A 37 4.47 -11.33 -8.23
CA THR A 37 3.46 -12.30 -8.69
C THR A 37 2.25 -12.36 -7.78
N ASP A 38 2.41 -11.98 -6.51
CA ASP A 38 1.32 -11.92 -5.55
C ASP A 38 0.41 -10.71 -5.81
N GLY A 39 -0.84 -10.95 -6.19
CA GLY A 39 -1.79 -9.89 -6.55
C GLY A 39 -2.14 -8.94 -5.39
N VAL A 40 -2.04 -9.38 -4.13
CA VAL A 40 -2.23 -8.49 -2.97
C VAL A 40 -1.03 -7.55 -2.84
N ALA A 41 0.19 -8.08 -2.82
CA ALA A 41 1.41 -7.27 -2.77
C ALA A 41 1.55 -6.31 -3.97
N ILE A 42 1.13 -6.74 -5.16
CA ILE A 42 1.13 -5.87 -6.35
C ILE A 42 0.21 -4.68 -6.15
N ARG A 43 -1.03 -4.89 -5.71
CA ARG A 43 -2.00 -3.80 -5.45
C ARG A 43 -1.51 -2.85 -4.37
N ASP A 44 -1.02 -3.38 -3.25
CA ASP A 44 -0.48 -2.57 -2.15
C ASP A 44 0.65 -1.66 -2.64
N ARG A 45 1.59 -2.20 -3.42
CA ARG A 45 2.71 -1.41 -3.93
C ARG A 45 2.29 -0.42 -5.02
N MET A 46 1.37 -0.79 -5.91
CA MET A 46 0.81 0.14 -6.89
C MET A 46 0.10 1.31 -6.20
N ALA A 47 -0.62 1.05 -5.10
CA ALA A 47 -1.24 2.09 -4.29
C ALA A 47 -0.20 3.00 -3.61
N GLU A 48 0.93 2.45 -3.14
CA GLU A 48 2.05 3.27 -2.65
C GLU A 48 2.65 4.15 -3.75
N ASP A 49 2.86 3.61 -4.96
CA ASP A 49 3.34 4.41 -6.10
C ASP A 49 2.34 5.52 -6.47
N ALA A 50 1.04 5.27 -6.35
CA ALA A 50 -0.01 6.26 -6.59
C ALA A 50 -0.03 7.36 -5.52
N ARG A 51 0.06 7.00 -4.23
CA ARG A 51 0.13 7.98 -3.14
C ARG A 51 1.39 8.84 -3.21
N ALA A 52 2.52 8.26 -3.61
CA ALA A 52 3.75 9.02 -3.83
C ALA A 52 3.62 10.01 -5.02
N PHE A 53 2.78 9.70 -6.01
CA PHE A 53 2.47 10.65 -7.09
C PHE A 53 1.66 11.83 -6.56
N GLU A 54 0.62 11.56 -5.76
CA GLU A 54 -0.19 12.58 -5.12
C GLU A 54 0.64 13.47 -4.19
N GLU A 55 1.50 12.90 -3.37
CA GLU A 55 2.37 13.69 -2.48
C GLU A 55 3.26 14.67 -3.27
N LEU A 56 3.66 14.29 -4.49
CA LEU A 56 4.49 15.12 -5.36
C LEU A 56 3.68 16.17 -6.16
N ARG A 57 2.45 15.85 -6.58
CA ARG A 57 1.66 16.67 -7.51
C ARG A 57 0.50 17.42 -6.86
N GLY A 58 0.04 16.98 -5.70
CA GLY A 58 -1.11 17.50 -4.97
C GLY A 58 -2.46 16.88 -5.37
N ASP A 59 -2.46 15.97 -6.35
CA ASP A 59 -3.66 15.30 -6.85
C ASP A 59 -3.32 13.94 -7.50
N PHE A 60 -4.36 13.20 -7.88
CA PHE A 60 -4.25 11.96 -8.66
C PHE A 60 -4.48 12.16 -10.17
N GLU A 61 -4.60 13.41 -10.64
CA GLU A 61 -4.95 13.77 -12.02
C GLU A 61 -3.73 13.56 -12.94
N GLY A 62 -3.52 12.31 -13.33
CA GLY A 62 -2.35 11.89 -14.10
C GLY A 62 -1.95 10.44 -13.87
N ILE A 63 -2.52 9.81 -12.85
CA ILE A 63 -2.40 8.37 -12.66
C ILE A 63 -3.18 7.68 -13.78
N SER A 64 -2.43 6.99 -14.63
CA SER A 64 -2.91 6.22 -15.76
C SER A 64 -2.08 4.94 -15.86
N GLU A 65 -2.49 4.02 -16.72
CA GLU A 65 -1.68 2.81 -17.03
C GLU A 65 -0.25 3.17 -17.44
N ARG A 66 -0.10 4.25 -18.22
CA ARG A 66 1.19 4.77 -18.66
C ARG A 66 2.07 5.23 -17.50
N TYR A 67 1.49 5.78 -16.44
CA TYR A 67 2.22 6.10 -15.21
C TYR A 67 2.81 4.82 -14.60
N PHE A 68 2.02 3.77 -14.45
CA PHE A 68 2.48 2.50 -13.88
C PHE A 68 3.54 1.82 -14.76
N TRP A 69 3.38 1.84 -16.09
CA TRP A 69 4.43 1.34 -17.00
C TRP A 69 5.75 2.10 -16.82
N SER A 70 5.71 3.42 -16.64
CA SER A 70 6.92 4.22 -16.39
C SER A 70 7.64 3.86 -15.08
N LYS A 71 6.94 3.28 -14.12
CA LYS A 71 7.52 2.78 -12.85
C LYS A 71 8.12 1.38 -12.97
N GLY A 72 7.86 0.69 -14.08
CA GLY A 72 8.33 -0.68 -14.33
C GLY A 72 7.32 -1.77 -13.96
N TRP A 73 6.03 -1.43 -13.90
CA TRP A 73 4.95 -2.43 -13.88
C TRP A 73 4.75 -3.02 -15.28
N THR A 74 4.45 -4.31 -15.35
CA THR A 74 4.17 -4.96 -16.64
C THR A 74 2.74 -4.66 -17.11
N PRO A 75 2.46 -4.71 -18.43
CA PRO A 75 1.11 -4.51 -18.96
C PRO A 75 0.08 -5.43 -18.33
N GLU A 76 0.41 -6.72 -18.16
CA GLU A 76 -0.49 -7.72 -17.57
C GLU A 76 -0.86 -7.39 -16.11
N GLN A 77 0.11 -6.99 -15.30
CA GLN A 77 -0.15 -6.58 -13.91
C GLN A 77 -1.04 -5.32 -13.86
N VAL A 78 -0.81 -4.35 -14.76
CA VAL A 78 -1.60 -3.11 -14.81
C VAL A 78 -3.02 -3.39 -15.29
N GLU A 79 -3.21 -4.26 -16.28
CA GLU A 79 -4.53 -4.68 -16.74
C GLU A 79 -5.31 -5.41 -15.63
N GLN A 80 -4.65 -6.31 -14.90
CA GLN A 80 -5.30 -7.12 -13.86
C GLN A 80 -5.59 -6.34 -12.57
N HIS A 81 -4.80 -5.31 -12.24
CA HIS A 81 -4.83 -4.68 -10.92
C HIS A 81 -4.96 -3.15 -10.94
N GLY A 82 -4.61 -2.49 -12.04
CA GLY A 82 -4.51 -1.03 -12.13
C GLY A 82 -5.83 -0.31 -11.87
N VAL A 83 -6.94 -0.82 -12.43
CA VAL A 83 -8.27 -0.22 -12.22
C VAL A 83 -8.66 -0.23 -10.74
N ALA A 84 -8.53 -1.39 -10.08
CA ALA A 84 -8.86 -1.52 -8.66
C ALA A 84 -8.03 -0.58 -7.79
N VAL A 85 -6.74 -0.40 -8.12
CA VAL A 85 -5.86 0.52 -7.39
C VAL A 85 -6.26 1.98 -7.62
N ILE A 86 -6.54 2.36 -8.87
CA ILE A 86 -6.99 3.72 -9.19
C ILE A 86 -8.29 4.04 -8.46
N GLU A 87 -9.27 3.13 -8.49
CA GLU A 87 -10.52 3.29 -7.77
C GLU A 87 -10.29 3.41 -6.25
N GLU A 88 -9.44 2.56 -5.68
CA GLU A 88 -9.13 2.58 -4.25
C GLU A 88 -8.52 3.92 -3.79
N VAL A 89 -7.52 4.42 -4.52
CA VAL A 89 -6.80 5.65 -4.12
C VAL A 89 -7.61 6.91 -4.42
N THR A 90 -8.46 6.91 -5.44
CA THR A 90 -9.30 8.07 -5.79
C THR A 90 -10.62 8.12 -5.02
N SER A 91 -11.17 6.96 -4.64
CA SER A 91 -12.44 6.86 -3.89
C SER A 91 -12.27 7.01 -2.39
N THR A 92 -11.06 6.87 -1.86
CA THR A 92 -10.79 7.13 -0.45
C THR A 92 -10.55 8.64 -0.30
N PRO A 93 -11.54 9.44 0.15
CA PRO A 93 -11.24 10.83 0.48
C PRO A 93 -10.17 10.80 1.57
N ILE A 94 -9.04 11.45 1.31
CA ILE A 94 -8.06 11.71 2.35
C ILE A 94 -8.83 12.48 3.43
N SER A 95 -9.23 11.78 4.49
CA SER A 95 -9.46 12.43 5.76
C SER A 95 -8.10 13.00 6.10
N ARG A 96 -7.87 14.26 5.70
CA ARG A 96 -6.85 15.11 6.28
C ARG A 96 -7.22 15.21 7.74
N THR A 97 -6.88 14.18 8.50
CA THR A 97 -6.65 14.28 9.92
C THR A 97 -5.44 15.18 10.02
N SER A 98 -5.70 16.49 9.92
CA SER A 98 -4.89 17.47 10.60
C SER A 98 -4.58 16.89 11.96
N PRO A 99 -3.31 16.84 12.41
CA PRO A 99 -3.09 16.74 13.83
C PRO A 99 -3.84 17.91 14.45
N LEU A 100 -4.99 17.60 15.06
CA LEU A 100 -5.65 18.43 16.04
C LEU A 100 -4.61 18.62 17.13
N PHE A 101 -3.74 19.63 17.00
CA PHE A 101 -2.94 20.12 18.09
C PHE A 101 -3.93 20.57 19.18
N PRO A 102 -4.05 19.86 20.31
CA PRO A 102 -4.87 20.32 21.41
C PRO A 102 -3.99 21.20 22.28
N GLY A 103 -4.01 22.51 22.02
CA GLY A 103 -3.26 23.53 22.77
C GLY A 103 -2.32 24.29 21.84
N GLU A 104 -2.34 25.62 21.75
CA GLU A 104 -2.48 26.55 22.86
C GLU A 104 -3.61 27.56 22.68
N ARG A 105 -4.23 27.85 23.82
CA ARG A 105 -5.25 28.86 24.01
C ARG A 105 -4.63 30.25 23.86
N SER A 106 -5.45 31.14 23.34
CA SER A 106 -5.54 32.56 23.71
C SER A 106 -4.58 33.04 24.80
N ARG A 107 -3.77 34.04 24.47
CA ARG A 107 -3.58 35.16 25.39
C ARG A 107 -3.55 36.47 24.64
N ALA A 108 -4.69 37.14 24.68
CA ALA A 108 -4.74 38.58 24.63
C ALA A 108 -4.07 39.13 25.90
N ALA A 109 -3.13 40.05 25.72
CA ALA A 109 -2.83 41.17 26.60
C ALA A 109 -1.93 42.14 25.82
#